data_AF-A0A0P9DW05-F1
#
_entry.id   AF-A0A0P9DW05-F1
#
_cell.length_a   1.000
_cell.length_b   1.000
_cell.length_c   1.000
_cell.angle_alpha   90.00
_cell.angle_beta   90.00
_cell.angle_gamma   90.00
#
_symmetry.space_group_name_H-M   'P 1'
#
loop_
_entity.id
_entity.type
_entity.pdbx_description
1 polymer ?
#
loop_
_entity_poly.entity_id
_entity_poly.type
_entity_poly.pdbx_seq_one_letter_code
_entity_poly.pdbx_strand_id
1 'polypeptide(L)'
;MDTLDDKLIATFDGKVVRKDLLHRIKKGTNVPTFVLEFLLARYCASDDPTEIQAGMEAVLATLQDNYVRPDEANAAQSKVATKGKHRFIDKVHVRYVEKERRHWAALENFNSQRIAVAEKFYRDNDRLLEGGIWAEITIAYNEIDDDDYAF
;
A
#
# COMPACT_ATOMS: atom_id res chain seq x y z
N MET A 1 -5.55 22.33 -19.24
CA MET A 1 -6.73 22.31 -18.38
C MET A 1 -7.71 23.33 -18.91
N ASP A 2 -8.99 23.05 -18.77
CA ASP A 2 -10.04 24.04 -19.02
C ASP A 2 -10.52 24.66 -17.69
N THR A 3 -11.45 25.61 -17.78
CA THR A 3 -11.98 26.32 -16.59
C THR A 3 -12.72 25.39 -15.62
N LEU A 4 -13.19 24.22 -16.07
CA LEU A 4 -13.82 23.25 -15.19
C LEU A 4 -12.76 22.47 -14.39
N ASP A 5 -11.66 22.07 -15.03
CA ASP A 5 -10.52 21.43 -14.37
C ASP A 5 -9.98 22.29 -13.23
N ASP A 6 -9.78 23.59 -13.46
CA ASP A 6 -9.25 24.52 -12.46
C ASP A 6 -10.19 24.62 -11.25
N LYS A 7 -11.51 24.68 -11.48
CA LYS A 7 -12.53 24.69 -10.42
C LYS A 7 -12.56 23.38 -9.64
N LEU A 8 -12.39 22.26 -10.32
CA LEU A 8 -12.35 20.94 -9.69
C LEU A 8 -11.16 20.83 -8.77
N ILE A 9 -9.97 21.22 -9.21
CA ILE A 9 -8.73 21.17 -8.40
C ILE A 9 -8.87 22.08 -7.18
N ALA A 10 -9.35 23.32 -7.38
CA ALA A 10 -9.51 24.27 -6.27
C ALA A 10 -10.57 23.83 -5.23
N THR A 11 -11.62 23.12 -5.64
CA THR A 11 -12.72 22.70 -4.74
C THR A 11 -12.47 21.33 -4.12
N PHE A 12 -11.78 20.44 -4.83
CA PHE A 12 -11.62 19.03 -4.50
C PHE A 12 -10.13 18.65 -4.46
N ASP A 13 -9.35 19.43 -3.73
CA ASP A 13 -7.92 19.19 -3.54
C ASP A 13 -7.64 17.75 -3.06
N GLY A 14 -6.67 17.10 -3.69
CA GLY A 14 -6.33 15.69 -3.47
C GLY A 14 -7.41 14.67 -3.84
N LYS A 15 -8.51 15.07 -4.49
CA LYS A 15 -9.59 14.17 -4.95
C LYS A 15 -9.79 14.17 -6.47
N VAL A 16 -9.05 15.02 -7.19
CA VAL A 16 -9.01 15.04 -8.65
C VAL A 16 -7.79 14.29 -9.11
N VAL A 17 -7.96 13.36 -10.06
CA VAL A 17 -6.86 12.54 -10.59
C VAL A 17 -6.74 12.72 -12.08
N ARG A 18 -5.54 13.13 -12.51
CA ARG A 18 -5.16 13.23 -13.91
C ARG A 18 -4.99 11.86 -14.55
N LYS A 19 -5.98 11.46 -15.36
CA LYS A 19 -5.99 10.15 -16.04
C LYS A 19 -4.85 10.01 -17.05
N ASP A 20 -4.38 11.08 -17.67
CA ASP A 20 -3.25 11.01 -18.60
C ASP A 20 -1.95 10.56 -17.91
N LEU A 21 -1.71 11.01 -16.67
CA LEU A 21 -0.56 10.57 -15.86
C LEU A 21 -0.65 9.09 -15.49
N LEU A 22 -1.85 8.62 -15.12
CA LEU A 22 -2.11 7.20 -14.85
C LEU A 22 -1.72 6.30 -16.04
N HIS A 23 -2.06 6.69 -17.26
CA HIS A 23 -1.73 5.90 -18.45
C HIS A 23 -0.23 5.80 -18.70
N ARG A 24 0.58 6.78 -18.25
CA ARG A 24 2.05 6.75 -18.36
C ARG A 24 2.66 5.69 -17.44
N ILE A 25 2.12 5.52 -16.24
CA ILE A 25 2.66 4.56 -15.23
C ILE A 25 2.08 3.15 -15.34
N LYS A 26 0.82 3.01 -15.78
CA LYS A 26 0.12 1.72 -15.83
C LYS A 26 0.81 0.68 -16.72
N LYS A 27 1.46 1.11 -17.81
CA LYS A 27 2.10 0.20 -18.77
C LYS A 27 3.30 -0.56 -18.19
N GLY A 28 3.86 -0.12 -17.06
CA GLY A 28 5.08 -0.71 -16.47
C GLY A 28 4.88 -1.49 -15.17
N THR A 29 3.65 -1.57 -14.63
CA THR A 29 3.41 -2.13 -13.29
C THR A 29 2.18 -3.03 -13.25
N ASN A 30 2.23 -4.10 -12.45
CA ASN A 30 1.07 -4.97 -12.16
C ASN A 30 0.24 -4.45 -10.98
N VAL A 31 0.37 -3.15 -10.65
CA VAL A 31 -0.30 -2.52 -9.52
C VAL A 31 -1.74 -2.20 -9.92
N PRO A 32 -2.75 -2.45 -9.05
CA PRO A 32 -4.12 -2.09 -9.35
C PRO A 32 -4.29 -0.60 -9.64
N THR A 33 -5.16 -0.28 -10.60
CA THR A 33 -5.34 1.10 -11.08
C THR A 33 -5.72 2.07 -9.96
N PHE A 34 -6.60 1.70 -9.04
CA PHE A 34 -7.00 2.59 -7.95
C PHE A 34 -5.88 2.88 -6.93
N VAL A 35 -4.88 2.01 -6.80
CA VAL A 35 -3.69 2.27 -5.96
C VAL A 35 -2.83 3.33 -6.63
N LEU A 36 -2.62 3.22 -7.94
CA LEU A 36 -1.90 4.22 -8.73
C LEU A 36 -2.63 5.57 -8.71
N GLU A 37 -3.96 5.56 -8.82
CA GLU A 37 -4.78 6.76 -8.72
C GLU A 37 -4.69 7.42 -7.34
N PHE A 38 -4.67 6.64 -6.26
CA PHE A 38 -4.46 7.15 -4.91
C PHE A 38 -3.09 7.84 -4.77
N LEU A 39 -2.02 7.22 -5.27
CA LEU A 39 -0.68 7.83 -5.23
C LEU A 39 -0.60 9.10 -6.08
N LEU A 40 -1.20 9.10 -7.27
CA LEU A 40 -1.28 10.28 -8.12
C LEU A 40 -2.10 11.40 -7.47
N ALA A 41 -3.23 11.10 -6.83
CA ALA A 41 -4.02 12.09 -6.10
C ALA A 41 -3.21 12.74 -4.98
N ARG A 42 -2.36 11.96 -4.31
CA ARG A 42 -1.51 12.41 -3.20
C ARG A 42 -0.33 13.27 -3.64
N TYR A 43 0.31 12.94 -4.76
CA TYR A 43 1.57 13.57 -5.19
C TYR A 43 1.45 14.50 -6.40
N CYS A 44 0.38 14.38 -7.20
CA CYS A 44 0.18 15.12 -8.45
C CYS A 44 -1.12 15.94 -8.42
N ALA A 45 -1.28 16.80 -7.41
CA ALA A 45 -2.44 17.69 -7.26
C ALA A 45 -2.29 19.04 -8.01
N SER A 46 -1.13 19.30 -8.59
CA SER A 46 -0.79 20.57 -9.25
C SER A 46 -0.93 20.52 -10.78
N ASP A 47 -1.09 21.68 -11.39
CA ASP A 47 -1.06 21.91 -12.84
C ASP A 47 0.30 22.41 -13.34
N ASP A 48 1.20 22.82 -12.44
CA ASP A 48 2.56 23.22 -12.78
C ASP A 48 3.38 22.02 -13.32
N PRO A 49 3.97 22.13 -14.52
CA PRO A 49 4.72 21.02 -15.12
C PRO A 49 5.89 20.51 -14.29
N THR A 50 6.56 21.37 -13.51
CA THR A 50 7.69 20.97 -12.67
C THR A 50 7.22 20.23 -11.43
N GLU A 51 6.14 20.69 -10.79
CA GLU A 51 5.51 20.00 -9.66
C GLU A 51 4.93 18.65 -10.09
N ILE A 52 4.30 18.58 -11.28
CA ILE A 52 3.82 17.30 -11.84
C ILE A 52 4.97 16.32 -12.03
N GLN A 53 6.10 16.77 -12.59
CA GLN A 53 7.25 15.90 -12.82
C GLN A 53 7.82 15.37 -11.49
N ALA A 54 7.99 16.25 -10.50
CA ALA A 54 8.41 15.86 -9.16
C ALA A 54 7.42 14.88 -8.49
N GLY A 55 6.11 15.13 -8.62
CA GLY A 55 5.07 14.23 -8.12
C GLY A 55 5.11 12.86 -8.77
N MET A 56 5.34 12.79 -10.07
CA MET A 56 5.50 11.52 -10.80
C MET A 56 6.73 10.73 -10.33
N GLU A 57 7.85 11.41 -10.10
CA GLU A 57 9.06 10.79 -9.54
C GLU A 57 8.80 10.25 -8.13
N ALA A 58 8.09 11.00 -7.29
CA ALA A 58 7.70 10.55 -5.95
C ALA A 58 6.79 9.31 -5.99
N VAL A 59 5.84 9.23 -6.92
CA VAL A 59 4.99 8.05 -7.13
C VAL A 59 5.84 6.85 -7.51
N LEU A 60 6.74 7.00 -8.48
CA LEU A 60 7.61 5.91 -8.94
C LEU A 60 8.54 5.42 -7.83
N ALA A 61 9.16 6.33 -7.08
CA ALA A 61 9.99 5.99 -5.93
C ALA A 61 9.19 5.25 -4.85
N THR A 62 7.99 5.75 -4.52
CA THR A 62 7.10 5.11 -3.54
C THR A 62 6.75 3.68 -3.95
N LEU A 63 6.45 3.44 -5.23
CA LEU A 63 6.18 2.11 -5.75
C LEU A 63 7.43 1.23 -5.72
N GLN A 64 8.58 1.74 -6.15
CA GLN A 64 9.83 0.99 -6.18
C GLN A 64 10.27 0.53 -4.77
N ASP A 65 10.07 1.37 -3.76
CA ASP A 65 10.53 1.08 -2.40
C ASP A 65 9.56 0.22 -1.59
N ASN A 66 8.25 0.34 -1.86
CA ASN A 66 7.21 -0.21 -1.00
C ASN A 66 6.30 -1.24 -1.69
N TYR A 67 6.19 -1.27 -3.02
CA TYR A 67 5.41 -2.31 -3.68
C TYR A 67 6.26 -3.56 -3.91
N VAL A 68 5.79 -4.70 -3.40
CA VAL A 68 6.45 -6.00 -3.59
C VAL A 68 5.78 -6.70 -4.76
N ARG A 69 6.58 -7.24 -5.68
CA ARG A 69 6.06 -8.18 -6.68
C ARG A 69 5.98 -9.59 -6.06
N PRO A 70 5.00 -10.43 -6.45
CA PRO A 70 4.87 -11.77 -5.87
C PRO A 70 6.15 -12.64 -5.93
N ASP A 71 6.99 -12.45 -6.94
CA ASP A 71 8.28 -13.14 -7.11
C ASP A 71 9.41 -12.60 -6.22
N GLU A 72 9.21 -11.44 -5.59
CA GLU A 72 10.16 -10.78 -4.69
C GLU A 72 9.83 -10.98 -3.20
N ALA A 73 8.79 -11.76 -2.88
CA ALA A 73 8.27 -11.93 -1.52
C ALA A 73 9.33 -12.35 -0.49
N ASN A 74 10.21 -13.29 -0.85
CA ASN A 74 11.28 -13.75 0.05
C ASN A 74 12.31 -12.64 0.33
N ALA A 75 12.66 -11.85 -0.69
CA ALA A 75 13.54 -10.70 -0.50
C ALA A 75 12.89 -9.63 0.40
N ALA A 76 11.58 -9.41 0.27
CA ALA A 76 10.82 -8.50 1.13
C ALA A 76 10.79 -8.99 2.59
N GLN A 77 10.55 -10.27 2.84
CA GLN A 77 10.60 -10.87 4.18
C GLN A 77 11.99 -10.75 4.80
N SER A 78 13.05 -11.08 4.03
CA SER A 78 14.45 -10.91 4.45
C SER A 78 14.78 -9.46 4.78
N LYS A 79 14.26 -8.50 4.02
CA LYS A 79 14.42 -7.05 4.29
C LYS A 79 13.82 -6.67 5.65
N VAL A 80 12.63 -7.18 6.00
CA VAL A 80 12.03 -6.94 7.32
C VAL A 80 12.85 -7.59 8.42
N ALA A 81 13.24 -8.85 8.25
CA ALA A 81 14.02 -9.59 9.24
C ALA A 81 15.39 -8.95 9.53
N THR A 82 16.04 -8.38 8.52
CA THR A 82 17.36 -7.75 8.67
C THR A 82 17.31 -6.28 9.08
N LYS A 83 16.26 -5.53 8.67
CA LYS A 83 16.12 -4.10 8.99
C LYS A 83 15.17 -3.81 10.15
N GLY A 84 14.56 -4.84 10.73
CA GLY A 84 13.58 -4.75 11.82
C GLY A 84 12.18 -4.32 11.37
N LYS A 85 12.03 -3.41 10.41
CA LYS A 85 10.73 -3.04 9.84
C LYS A 85 10.84 -2.45 8.45
N HIS A 86 9.78 -2.60 7.65
CA HIS A 86 9.68 -1.94 6.34
C HIS A 86 8.23 -1.62 5.99
N ARG A 87 8.02 -0.56 5.21
CA ARG A 87 6.70 -0.15 4.73
C ARG A 87 6.40 -0.82 3.39
N PHE A 88 5.20 -1.34 3.22
CA PHE A 88 4.77 -1.98 1.99
C PHE A 88 3.42 -1.47 1.51
N ILE A 89 3.19 -1.55 0.20
CA ILE A 89 1.89 -1.42 -0.44
C ILE A 89 1.46 -2.83 -0.84
N ASP A 90 0.47 -3.36 -0.15
CA ASP A 90 0.00 -4.72 -0.36
C ASP A 90 -1.50 -4.82 -0.08
N LYS A 91 -2.12 -5.90 -0.54
CA LYS A 91 -3.47 -6.26 -0.14
C LYS A 91 -3.41 -7.08 1.14
N VAL A 92 -4.10 -6.57 2.16
CA VAL A 92 -4.16 -7.12 3.51
C VAL A 92 -5.53 -7.70 3.77
N HIS A 93 -5.54 -8.91 4.30
CA HIS A 93 -6.70 -9.59 4.85
C HIS A 93 -6.41 -9.97 6.29
N VAL A 94 -7.43 -10.07 7.12
CA VAL A 94 -7.35 -10.58 8.48
C VAL A 94 -8.34 -11.72 8.60
N ARG A 95 -7.92 -12.80 9.26
CA ARG A 95 -8.81 -13.95 9.54
C ARG A 95 -8.71 -14.34 11.00
N TYR A 96 -9.83 -14.72 11.59
CA TYR A 96 -9.86 -15.37 12.89
C TYR A 96 -9.50 -16.86 12.73
N VAL A 97 -8.49 -17.32 13.46
CA VAL A 97 -8.09 -18.73 13.46
C VAL A 97 -8.55 -19.36 14.78
N GLU A 98 -9.64 -20.13 14.72
CA GLU A 98 -10.31 -20.70 15.91
C GLU A 98 -9.38 -21.54 16.78
N LYS A 99 -8.52 -22.36 16.17
CA LYS A 99 -7.55 -23.22 16.88
C LYS A 99 -6.59 -22.40 17.75
N GLU A 100 -6.25 -21.20 17.32
CA GLU A 100 -5.32 -20.30 17.99
C GLU A 100 -6.05 -19.21 18.79
N ARG A 101 -7.38 -19.10 18.64
CA ARG A 101 -8.23 -18.06 19.22
C ARG A 101 -7.68 -16.66 18.98
N ARG A 102 -7.08 -16.44 17.80
CA ARG A 102 -6.34 -15.23 17.43
C ARG A 102 -6.63 -14.82 16.00
N HIS A 103 -6.61 -13.50 15.76
CA HIS A 103 -6.65 -12.93 14.43
C HIS A 103 -5.25 -12.85 13.83
N TRP A 104 -5.12 -13.26 12.57
CA TRP A 104 -3.88 -13.20 11.81
C TRP A 104 -4.08 -12.39 10.54
N ALA A 105 -3.17 -11.48 10.27
CA ALA A 105 -3.08 -10.81 8.99
C ALA A 105 -2.40 -11.71 7.95
N ALA A 106 -2.85 -11.54 6.72
CA ALA A 106 -2.33 -12.18 5.52
C ALA A 106 -2.11 -11.11 4.46
N LEU A 107 -0.92 -11.12 3.87
CA LEU A 107 -0.52 -10.20 2.82
C LEU A 107 -0.28 -10.95 1.51
N GLU A 108 -0.87 -10.47 0.42
CA GLU A 108 -0.85 -11.16 -0.87
C GLU A 108 0.55 -11.19 -1.49
N ASN A 109 1.22 -10.05 -1.64
CA ASN A 109 2.53 -9.96 -2.31
C ASN A 109 3.71 -10.24 -1.38
N PHE A 110 3.61 -9.85 -0.10
CA PHE A 110 4.58 -10.24 0.93
C PHE A 110 4.55 -11.75 1.22
N ASN A 111 3.48 -12.43 0.79
CA ASN A 111 3.30 -13.87 0.82
C ASN A 111 3.51 -14.49 2.22
N SER A 112 2.90 -13.88 3.24
CA SER A 112 2.79 -14.45 4.58
C SER A 112 1.35 -14.40 5.06
N GLN A 113 0.91 -15.47 5.70
CA GLN A 113 -0.49 -15.72 6.09
C GLN A 113 -0.69 -15.77 7.61
N ARG A 114 0.38 -15.48 8.36
CA ARG A 114 0.44 -15.55 9.83
C ARG A 114 1.27 -14.38 10.37
N ILE A 115 0.75 -13.17 10.15
CA ILE A 115 1.34 -11.91 10.63
C ILE A 115 0.51 -11.40 11.80
N ALA A 116 1.14 -11.10 12.94
CA ALA A 116 0.45 -10.59 14.10
C ALA A 116 -0.19 -9.23 13.79
N VAL A 117 -1.45 -9.08 14.20
CA VAL A 117 -2.21 -7.85 13.98
C VAL A 117 -2.86 -7.40 15.27
N ALA A 118 -2.65 -6.12 15.61
CA ALA A 118 -3.27 -5.51 16.78
C ALA A 118 -4.79 -5.35 16.57
N GLU A 119 -5.55 -5.58 17.64
CA GLU A 119 -7.02 -5.58 17.60
C GLU A 119 -7.64 -4.31 17.01
N LYS A 120 -7.07 -3.14 17.32
CA LYS A 120 -7.52 -1.86 16.78
C LYS A 120 -7.66 -1.86 15.25
N PHE A 121 -6.78 -2.57 14.53
CA PHE A 121 -6.78 -2.52 13.07
C PHE A 121 -8.02 -3.17 12.47
N TYR A 122 -8.35 -4.39 12.90
CA TYR A 122 -9.52 -5.11 12.36
C TYR A 122 -10.84 -4.72 13.05
N ARG A 123 -10.79 -4.16 14.26
CA ARG A 123 -11.98 -3.61 14.93
C ARG A 123 -12.48 -2.33 14.26
N ASP A 124 -11.56 -1.46 13.81
CA ASP A 124 -11.91 -0.17 13.21
C ASP A 124 -12.11 -0.27 11.69
N ASN A 125 -11.86 -1.45 11.08
CA ASN A 125 -11.90 -1.66 9.64
C ASN A 125 -12.46 -3.04 9.28
N ASP A 126 -13.79 -3.18 9.28
CA ASP A 126 -14.49 -4.45 9.01
C ASP A 126 -14.04 -5.11 7.69
N ARG A 127 -13.71 -4.30 6.68
CA ARG A 127 -13.24 -4.79 5.36
C ARG A 127 -11.97 -5.64 5.43
N LEU A 128 -11.17 -5.52 6.49
CA LEU A 128 -10.01 -6.41 6.71
C LEU A 128 -10.45 -7.85 6.97
N LEU A 129 -11.58 -8.07 7.66
CA LEU A 129 -12.14 -9.39 7.97
C LEU A 129 -13.00 -9.97 6.83
N GLU A 130 -13.21 -9.20 5.76
CA GLU A 130 -14.01 -9.59 4.59
C GLU A 130 -13.12 -9.91 3.37
N GLY A 131 -13.20 -9.11 2.30
CA GLY A 131 -12.44 -9.29 1.05
C GLY A 131 -11.05 -8.64 1.05
N GLY A 132 -10.63 -8.09 2.19
CA GLY A 132 -9.38 -7.36 2.36
C GLY A 132 -9.37 -5.99 1.70
N ILE A 133 -8.29 -5.25 1.96
CA ILE A 133 -8.07 -3.91 1.42
C ILE A 133 -6.63 -3.75 0.95
N TRP A 134 -6.42 -2.94 -0.08
CA TRP A 134 -5.08 -2.45 -0.38
C TRP A 134 -4.71 -1.34 0.59
N ALA A 135 -3.54 -1.45 1.19
CA ALA A 135 -3.09 -0.51 2.20
C ALA A 135 -1.59 -0.29 2.11
N GLU A 136 -1.17 0.89 2.55
CA GLU A 136 0.21 1.16 2.93
C GLU A 136 0.38 0.72 4.39
N ILE A 137 1.13 -0.35 4.61
CA ILE A 137 1.31 -1.00 5.91
C ILE A 137 2.77 -1.00 6.32
N THR A 138 3.05 -1.10 7.62
CA THR A 138 4.41 -1.32 8.12
C THR A 138 4.46 -2.69 8.76
N ILE A 139 5.32 -3.57 8.26
CA ILE A 139 5.60 -4.88 8.86
C ILE A 139 6.86 -4.74 9.69
N ALA A 140 6.85 -5.29 10.89
CA ALA A 140 8.00 -5.40 11.75
C ALA A 140 8.40 -6.86 11.91
N TYR A 141 9.67 -7.10 12.18
CA TYR A 141 10.15 -8.39 12.64
C TYR A 141 9.85 -8.52 14.13
N ASN A 142 9.39 -9.70 14.54
CA ASN A 142 9.15 -10.01 15.93
C ASN A 142 10.44 -10.51 16.57
N GLU A 143 10.97 -9.75 17.54
CA GLU A 143 12.20 -10.07 18.27
C GLU A 143 11.94 -10.94 19.51
N ILE A 144 10.68 -11.30 19.79
CA ILE A 144 10.30 -12.10 20.97
C ILE A 144 10.47 -13.59 20.63
N ASP A 145 11.49 -14.23 21.20
CA ASP A 145 11.80 -15.66 20.95
C ASP A 145 10.69 -16.63 21.39
N ASP A 146 9.89 -16.24 22.39
CA ASP A 146 8.77 -17.05 22.91
C ASP A 146 7.55 -17.06 21.97
N ASP A 147 7.47 -16.11 21.04
CA ASP A 147 6.40 -16.03 20.05
C ASP A 147 6.68 -16.97 18.86
N ASP A 148 5.66 -17.69 18.40
CA ASP A 148 5.79 -18.67 17.31
C ASP A 148 5.56 -18.09 15.90
N TYR A 149 5.81 -16.78 15.73
CA TYR A 149 5.60 -16.02 14.50
C TYR A 149 6.66 -14.92 14.33
N ALA A 150 7.05 -14.68 13.08
CA ALA A 150 8.17 -13.80 12.73
C ALA A 150 7.78 -12.32 12.48
N PHE A 151 6.50 -12.02 12.25
CA PHE A 151 6.03 -10.71 11.78
C PHE A 151 4.74 -10.29 12.48
#